data_AF-A0A952WDJ5-F1
#
_entry.id   AF-A0A952WDJ5-F1
#
_cell.length_a   1.000
_cell.length_b   1.000
_cell.length_c   1.000
_cell.angle_alpha   90.00
_cell.angle_beta   90.00
_cell.angle_gamma   90.00
#
_symmetry.space_group_name_H-M   'P 1'
#
loop_
_entity.id
_entity.type
_entity.pdbx_description
1 polymer ?
#
loop_
_entity_poly.entity_id
_entity_poly.type
_entity_poly.pdbx_seq_one_letter_code
_entity_poly.pdbx_strand_id
1 'polypeptide(L)'
;MLKAIHAQEDRASAEQKAAMVVDKLESMRLSKAAAIVREGVAETLSYRAFPREHQRCIKTNKPLERLNRVVRRRTRVVGAFPDGQSAWMLVAARLRHIAGTRWGFRRCLDMTRLTEMTTATEQSMAAA
;
A
#
# COMPACT_ATOMS: atom_id res chain seq x y z
N MET A 1 8.26 -9.54 -11.59
CA MET A 1 9.26 -9.96 -10.59
C MET A 1 8.86 -9.53 -9.18
N LEU A 2 8.72 -8.24 -8.88
CA LEU A 2 8.37 -7.75 -7.52
C LEU A 2 7.05 -8.30 -6.95
N LYS A 3 6.01 -8.44 -7.79
CA LYS A 3 4.72 -9.04 -7.37
C LYS A 3 4.85 -10.47 -6.81
N ALA A 4 5.89 -11.21 -7.22
CA ALA A 4 6.11 -12.58 -6.77
C ALA A 4 6.53 -12.68 -5.30
N ILE A 5 7.16 -11.62 -4.76
CA ILE A 5 7.53 -11.52 -3.34
C ILE A 5 6.25 -11.55 -2.49
N HIS A 6 5.29 -10.71 -2.83
CA HIS A 6 4.03 -10.59 -2.09
C HIS A 6 2.93 -11.58 -2.50
N ALA A 7 3.26 -12.54 -3.37
CA ALA A 7 2.39 -13.65 -3.76
C ALA A 7 2.65 -14.92 -2.92
N GLN A 8 3.76 -14.98 -2.19
CA GLN A 8 4.07 -16.11 -1.31
C GLN A 8 3.06 -16.20 -0.16
N GLU A 9 2.85 -17.41 0.36
CA GLU A 9 1.91 -17.65 1.45
C GLU A 9 2.50 -17.18 2.79
N ASP A 10 3.75 -17.55 3.03
CA ASP A 10 4.46 -17.27 4.27
C ASP A 10 5.46 -16.11 4.17
N ARG A 11 5.76 -15.53 5.34
CA ARG A 11 6.75 -14.46 5.47
C ARG A 11 8.17 -14.94 5.11
N ALA A 12 8.60 -16.09 5.63
CA ALA A 12 9.92 -16.64 5.35
C ALA A 12 10.11 -16.91 3.85
N SER A 13 9.10 -17.49 3.20
CA SER A 13 9.10 -17.72 1.75
C SER A 13 9.14 -16.41 0.95
N ALA A 14 8.45 -15.36 1.42
CA ALA A 14 8.50 -14.03 0.80
C ALA A 14 9.90 -13.40 0.92
N GLU A 15 10.57 -13.53 2.07
CA GLU A 15 11.93 -13.02 2.31
C GLU A 15 12.96 -13.74 1.44
N GLN A 16 12.89 -15.08 1.36
CA GLN A 16 13.73 -15.86 0.44
C GLN A 16 13.50 -15.43 -1.02
N LYS A 17 12.24 -15.22 -1.41
CA LYS A 17 11.94 -14.76 -2.77
C LYS A 17 12.45 -13.35 -3.03
N ALA A 18 12.46 -12.49 -2.02
CA ALA A 18 13.02 -11.16 -2.12
C ALA A 18 14.53 -11.20 -2.37
N ALA A 19 15.27 -12.05 -1.65
CA ALA A 19 16.70 -12.26 -1.88
C ALA A 19 16.98 -12.69 -3.34
N MET A 20 16.25 -13.68 -3.86
CA MET A 20 16.39 -14.09 -5.27
C MET A 20 16.09 -12.96 -6.26
N VAL A 21 15.16 -12.06 -5.93
CA VAL A 21 14.82 -10.91 -6.78
C VAL A 21 15.91 -9.85 -6.72
N VAL A 22 16.54 -9.63 -5.56
CA VAL A 22 17.69 -8.74 -5.40
C VAL A 22 18.86 -9.22 -6.25
N ASP A 23 19.24 -10.50 -6.16
CA ASP A 23 20.33 -11.09 -6.96
C ASP A 23 20.06 -10.96 -8.47
N LYS A 24 18.79 -11.14 -8.86
CA LYS A 24 18.37 -10.94 -10.25
C LYS A 24 18.44 -9.47 -10.69
N LEU A 25 18.11 -8.51 -9.82
CA LEU A 25 18.23 -7.09 -10.13
C LEU A 25 19.70 -6.67 -10.24
N GLU A 26 20.60 -7.25 -9.44
CA GLU A 26 22.03 -7.00 -9.52
C GLU A 26 22.64 -7.57 -10.81
N SER A 27 22.28 -8.78 -11.22
CA SER A 27 22.72 -9.34 -12.51
C SER A 27 22.22 -8.53 -13.72
N MET A 28 21.07 -7.86 -13.59
CA MET A 28 20.55 -6.92 -14.59
C MET A 28 21.19 -5.53 -14.53
N ARG A 29 22.21 -5.31 -13.68
CA ARG A 29 22.87 -4.01 -13.44
C ARG A 29 21.94 -2.93 -12.88
N LEU A 30 20.85 -3.32 -12.20
CA LEU A 30 19.89 -2.41 -11.56
C LEU A 30 20.19 -2.26 -10.07
N SER A 31 21.42 -1.87 -9.73
CA SER A 31 21.93 -1.81 -8.35
C SER A 31 21.10 -0.93 -7.42
N LYS A 32 20.62 0.24 -7.90
CA LYS A 32 19.75 1.12 -7.11
C LYS A 32 18.40 0.47 -6.78
N ALA A 33 17.81 -0.26 -7.72
CA ALA A 33 16.55 -0.96 -7.47
C ALA A 33 16.75 -2.13 -6.50
N ALA A 34 17.88 -2.84 -6.61
CA ALA A 34 18.24 -3.91 -5.69
C ALA A 34 18.40 -3.39 -4.24
N ALA A 35 19.07 -2.24 -4.05
CA ALA A 35 19.22 -1.60 -2.74
C ALA A 35 17.87 -1.23 -2.11
N ILE A 36 16.98 -0.58 -2.87
CA ILE A 36 15.64 -0.21 -2.40
C ILE A 36 14.84 -1.44 -1.95
N VAL A 37 14.93 -2.55 -2.70
CA VAL A 37 14.25 -3.79 -2.33
C VAL A 37 14.87 -4.36 -1.05
N ARG A 38 16.20 -4.44 -0.96
CA ARG A 38 16.90 -4.98 0.21
C ARG A 38 16.51 -4.26 1.50
N GLU A 39 16.48 -2.93 1.47
CA GLU A 39 16.15 -2.11 2.63
C GLU A 39 14.64 -2.14 2.95
N GLY A 40 13.78 -2.09 1.93
CA GLY A 40 12.32 -1.98 2.10
C GLY A 40 11.56 -3.31 2.29
N VAL A 41 12.19 -4.47 2.10
CA VAL A 41 11.48 -5.77 2.17
C VAL A 41 10.89 -6.03 3.55
N ALA A 42 11.61 -5.74 4.63
CA ALA A 42 11.10 -5.96 5.99
C ALA A 42 9.85 -5.12 6.27
N GLU A 43 9.89 -3.83 5.91
CA GLU A 43 8.76 -2.91 6.08
C GLU A 43 7.56 -3.30 5.22
N THR A 44 7.80 -3.67 3.96
CA THR A 44 6.73 -4.04 3.03
C THR A 44 6.07 -5.37 3.37
N LEU A 45 6.67 -6.21 4.20
CA LEU A 45 6.08 -7.46 4.69
C LEU A 45 5.34 -7.29 6.03
N SER A 46 5.44 -6.14 6.69
CA SER A 46 4.75 -5.84 7.96
C SER A 46 3.24 -6.09 7.92
N TYR A 47 2.60 -5.85 6.76
CA TYR A 47 1.15 -6.05 6.61
C TYR A 47 0.71 -7.51 6.88
N ARG A 48 1.62 -8.49 6.80
CA ARG A 48 1.33 -9.90 7.07
C ARG A 48 0.92 -10.18 8.52
N ALA A 49 1.27 -9.28 9.44
CA ALA A 49 0.85 -9.37 10.84
C ALA A 49 -0.64 -9.02 11.05
N PHE A 50 -1.33 -8.49 10.03
CA PHE A 50 -2.74 -8.13 10.10
C PHE A 50 -3.65 -9.27 9.61
N PRO A 51 -4.95 -9.26 9.97
CA PRO A 51 -5.94 -10.20 9.47
C PRO A 51 -5.96 -10.27 7.93
N ARG A 52 -6.21 -11.46 7.37
CA ARG A 52 -6.14 -11.69 5.90
C ARG A 52 -7.01 -10.72 5.10
N GLU A 53 -8.15 -10.30 5.66
CA GLU A 53 -9.08 -9.32 5.11
C GLU A 53 -8.39 -7.96 4.91
N HIS A 54 -7.60 -7.53 5.90
CA HIS A 54 -6.86 -6.26 5.87
C HIS A 54 -5.62 -6.32 4.99
N GLN A 55 -4.97 -7.48 4.87
CA GLN A 55 -3.77 -7.64 4.06
C GLN A 55 -3.98 -7.18 2.62
N ARG A 56 -5.14 -7.47 2.01
CA ARG A 56 -5.46 -7.04 0.65
C ARG A 56 -5.55 -5.51 0.54
N CYS A 57 -6.09 -4.87 1.57
CA CYS A 57 -6.28 -3.43 1.67
C CYS A 57 -4.97 -2.68 1.89
N ILE A 58 -4.12 -3.16 2.80
CA ILE A 58 -2.84 -2.53 3.14
C ILE A 58 -1.84 -2.71 2.00
N LYS A 59 -1.80 -3.88 1.35
CA LYS A 59 -0.88 -4.16 0.25
C LYS A 59 -1.15 -3.33 -1.01
N THR A 60 -2.39 -2.93 -1.28
CA THR A 60 -2.78 -2.39 -2.58
C THR A 60 -2.60 -0.87 -2.67
N ASN A 61 -1.75 -0.41 -3.59
CA ASN A 61 -1.62 1.02 -3.91
C ASN A 61 -2.69 1.52 -4.91
N LYS A 62 -3.58 0.64 -5.40
CA LYS A 62 -4.56 0.98 -6.45
C LYS A 62 -5.45 2.19 -6.13
N PRO A 63 -5.97 2.36 -4.90
CA PRO A 63 -6.75 3.55 -4.57
C PRO A 63 -5.94 4.83 -4.74
N LEU A 64 -4.74 4.90 -4.15
CA LEU A 64 -3.88 6.08 -4.26
C LEU A 64 -3.46 6.34 -5.72
N GLU A 65 -3.11 5.31 -6.50
CA GLU A 65 -2.81 5.45 -7.92
C GLU A 65 -4.00 6.00 -8.72
N ARG A 66 -5.22 5.52 -8.44
CA ARG A 66 -6.44 6.02 -9.08
C ARG A 66 -6.69 7.48 -8.70
N LEU A 67 -6.52 7.83 -7.42
CA LEU A 67 -6.63 9.20 -6.93
C LEU A 67 -5.66 10.13 -7.65
N ASN A 68 -4.38 9.76 -7.68
CA ASN A 68 -3.33 10.51 -8.36
C ASN A 68 -3.60 10.65 -9.86
N ARG A 69 -4.11 9.61 -10.51
CA ARG A 69 -4.50 9.67 -11.93
C ARG A 69 -5.66 10.65 -12.16
N VAL A 70 -6.63 10.70 -11.26
CA VAL A 70 -7.75 11.66 -11.34
C VAL A 70 -7.26 13.08 -11.16
N VAL A 71 -6.42 13.33 -10.16
CA VAL A 71 -5.79 14.64 -9.93
C VAL A 71 -5.01 15.08 -11.17
N ARG A 72 -4.09 14.23 -11.67
CA ARG A 72 -3.28 14.52 -12.87
C ARG A 72 -4.11 14.74 -14.14
N ARG A 73 -5.29 14.14 -14.26
CA ARG A 73 -6.19 14.38 -15.41
C ARG A 73 -6.86 15.74 -15.29
N ARG A 74 -7.30 16.13 -14.09
CA ARG A 74 -7.99 17.41 -13.87
C ARG A 74 -7.05 18.61 -13.95
N THR A 75 -5.83 18.49 -13.41
CA THR A 75 -4.84 19.56 -13.50
C THR A 75 -4.34 19.78 -14.93
N ARG A 76 -4.24 18.71 -15.73
CA ARG A 76 -3.81 18.80 -17.14
C ARG A 76 -4.78 19.59 -18.03
N VAL A 77 -6.08 19.61 -17.71
CA VAL A 77 -7.08 20.39 -18.46
C VAL A 77 -6.84 21.88 -18.30
N VAL A 78 -6.40 22.31 -17.12
CA VAL A 78 -6.11 23.73 -16.84
C VAL A 78 -4.78 24.15 -17.48
N GLY A 79 -3.80 23.25 -17.53
CA GLY A 79 -2.50 23.49 -18.16
C GLY A 79 -1.58 24.37 -17.31
N ALA A 80 -1.94 25.64 -17.15
CA ALA A 80 -1.22 26.62 -16.33
C ALA A 80 -2.18 27.27 -15.32
N PHE A 81 -1.79 27.24 -14.04
CA PHE A 81 -2.56 27.89 -12.97
C PHE A 81 -2.00 29.30 -12.73
N PRO A 82 -2.86 30.27 -12.38
CA PRO A 82 -2.42 31.64 -12.06
C PRO A 82 -1.60 31.69 -10.77
N ASP A 83 -1.88 30.81 -9.80
CA ASP A 83 -1.12 30.66 -8.55
C ASP A 83 -1.24 29.24 -7.97
N GLY A 84 -0.46 28.97 -6.92
CA GLY A 84 -0.48 27.67 -6.22
C GLY A 84 -1.79 27.41 -5.47
N GLN A 85 -2.48 28.46 -5.01
CA GLN A 85 -3.73 28.35 -4.27
C GLN A 85 -4.87 27.85 -5.18
N SER A 86 -4.93 28.35 -6.41
CA SER A 86 -5.90 27.92 -7.43
C SER A 86 -5.71 26.43 -7.78
N ALA A 87 -4.47 25.98 -7.89
CA ALA A 87 -4.17 24.56 -8.10
C ALA A 87 -4.63 23.71 -6.90
N TRP A 88 -4.35 24.16 -5.68
CA TRP A 88 -4.77 23.47 -4.47
C TRP A 88 -6.30 23.40 -4.34
N MET A 89 -7.01 24.49 -4.62
CA MET A 89 -8.47 24.53 -4.61
C MET A 89 -9.11 23.50 -5.53
N LEU A 90 -8.60 23.34 -6.75
CA LEU A 90 -9.10 22.33 -7.70
C LEU A 90 -8.92 20.92 -7.14
N VAL A 91 -7.74 20.64 -6.58
CA VAL A 91 -7.44 19.34 -5.96
C VAL A 91 -8.34 19.10 -4.76
N ALA A 92 -8.46 20.07 -3.85
CA ALA A 92 -9.29 19.98 -2.65
C ALA A 92 -10.77 19.76 -2.99
N ALA A 93 -11.32 20.52 -3.95
CA ALA A 93 -12.68 20.33 -4.44
C ALA A 93 -12.89 18.91 -5.00
N ARG A 94 -11.89 18.39 -5.74
CA ARG A 94 -11.97 17.04 -6.29
C ARG A 94 -11.88 15.96 -5.20
N LEU A 95 -11.01 16.13 -4.21
CA LEU A 95 -10.88 15.21 -3.07
C LEU A 95 -12.17 15.17 -2.26
N ARG A 96 -12.77 16.33 -1.97
CA ARG A 96 -14.07 16.44 -1.28
C ARG A 96 -15.17 15.68 -2.02
N HIS A 97 -15.25 15.85 -3.34
CA HIS A 97 -16.21 15.10 -4.14
C HIS A 97 -15.99 13.58 -4.05
N ILE A 98 -14.74 13.11 -4.12
CA ILE A 98 -14.42 11.68 -4.02
C ILE A 98 -14.81 11.13 -2.64
N ALA A 99 -14.53 11.88 -1.57
CA ALA A 99 -14.90 11.52 -0.20
C ALA A 99 -16.43 11.39 -0.04
N GLY A 100 -17.21 12.24 -0.69
CA GLY A 100 -18.68 12.16 -0.69
C GLY A 100 -19.28 11.05 -1.55
N THR A 101 -18.49 10.34 -2.35
CA THR A 101 -19.00 9.22 -3.17
C THR A 101 -18.94 7.89 -2.42
N ARG A 102 -19.52 6.82 -3.00
CA ARG A 102 -19.37 5.41 -2.55
C ARG A 102 -17.93 4.97 -2.28
N TRP A 103 -16.94 5.72 -2.79
CA TRP A 103 -15.54 5.47 -2.55
C TRP A 103 -15.09 5.81 -1.12
N GLY A 104 -15.58 6.91 -0.54
CA GLY A 104 -15.28 7.29 0.85
C GLY A 104 -15.91 6.34 1.88
N PHE A 105 -17.00 5.66 1.50
CA PHE A 105 -17.69 4.71 2.37
C PHE A 105 -17.09 3.30 2.39
N ARG A 106 -16.07 3.00 1.55
CA ARG A 106 -15.43 1.68 1.60
C ARG A 106 -14.54 1.58 2.83
N ARG A 107 -14.91 0.71 3.76
CA ARG A 107 -14.10 0.41 4.94
C ARG A 107 -12.98 -0.57 4.57
N CYS A 108 -11.74 -0.08 4.56
CA CYS A 108 -10.57 -0.90 4.22
C CYS A 108 -9.99 -1.64 5.45
N LEU A 109 -10.16 -1.04 6.64
CA LEU A 109 -9.73 -1.60 7.91
C LEU A 109 -10.95 -1.61 8.84
N ASP A 110 -11.27 -2.79 9.36
CA ASP A 110 -12.35 -3.00 10.30
C ASP A 110 -11.79 -3.15 11.72
N MET A 111 -12.28 -2.33 12.64
CA MET A 111 -11.81 -2.37 14.03
C MET A 111 -12.23 -3.65 14.73
N THR A 112 -13.39 -4.23 14.39
CA THR A 112 -13.89 -5.46 15.00
C THR A 112 -12.93 -6.64 14.77
N ARG A 113 -12.36 -6.75 13.57
CA ARG A 113 -11.39 -7.79 13.22
C ARG A 113 -10.05 -7.62 13.92
N LEU A 114 -9.66 -6.39 14.22
CA LEU A 114 -8.45 -6.11 15.00
C LEU A 114 -8.66 -6.45 16.48
N THR A 115 -9.84 -6.12 17.03
CA THR A 115 -10.18 -6.48 18.41
C THR A 115 -10.29 -8.00 18.59
N GLU A 116 -10.91 -8.72 17.65
CA GLU A 116 -10.97 -10.19 17.66
C GLU A 116 -9.57 -10.83 17.67
N MET A 117 -8.67 -10.33 16.82
CA MET A 117 -7.29 -10.82 16.73
C MET A 117 -6.47 -10.54 18.00
N THR A 118 -6.62 -9.35 18.59
CA THR A 118 -5.92 -8.98 19.83
C THR A 118 -6.42 -9.80 21.01
N THR A 119 -7.74 -9.94 21.17
CA THR A 119 -8.32 -10.80 22.23
C THR A 119 -7.92 -12.26 22.09
N ALA A 120 -7.83 -12.78 20.86
CA ALA A 120 -7.38 -14.16 20.62
C ALA A 120 -5.88 -14.35 20.95
N THR A 121 -5.07 -13.32 20.73
CA THR A 121 -3.64 -13.32 21.08
C THR A 121 -3.44 -13.25 22.59
N GLU A 122 -4.22 -12.43 23.28
CA GLU A 122 -4.21 -12.33 24.75
C GLU A 122 -4.67 -13.64 25.42
N GLN A 123 -5.69 -14.30 24.87
CA GLN A 123 -6.17 -15.59 25.37
C GLN A 123 -5.16 -16.73 25.17
N SER A 124 -4.41 -16.73 24.06
CA SER A 124 -3.36 -17.74 23.85
C SER A 124 -2.13 -17.51 24.74
N MET A 125 -1.82 -16.25 25.07
CA MET A 125 -0.76 -15.89 26.02
C MET A 125 -1.15 -16.16 27.48
N ALA A 126 -2.43 -16.06 27.84
CA ALA A 126 -2.91 -16.39 29.19
C ALA A 126 -3.06 -17.90 29.44
N ALA A 127 -3.11 -18.71 28.37
CA ALA A 127 -3.23 -20.17 28.43
C ALA A 127 -1.88 -20.91 28.34
N ALA A 128 -0.77 -20.18 28.21
CA ALA A 128 0.60 -20.67 28.16
C ALA A 128 1.34 -20.32 29.46
#